data_AF-B8C628-F1
#
_entry.id   AF-B8C628-F1
#
_cell.length_a   1.000
_cell.length_b   1.000
_cell.length_c   1.000
_cell.angle_alpha   90.00
_cell.angle_beta   90.00
_cell.angle_gamma   90.00
#
_symmetry.space_group_name_H-M   'P 1'
#
loop_
_entity.id
_entity.type
_entity.pdbx_description
1 polymer ?
#
loop_
_entity_poly.entity_id
_entity_poly.type
_entity_poly.pdbx_seq_one_letter_code
_entity_poly.pdbx_strand_id
1 'polypeptide(L)'
;MALSTQRVISSIPRAHQPNNSPLWMYPSEQQFYNAMLRKGYKPPIESIPSVLQIHNAVNERSWLQVCKWEKELHDNADPKLVKFVGRPKDLSPKAWWNSRVLMTQEPFDRHDWYVEDLEGGEPRRYVIDFYEGKEKSGGLPMYIDVRPALDSPSAAVDRVTMF
;
A
#
# COMPACT_ATOMS: atom_id res chain seq x y z
N MET A 1 23.52 -13.77 -12.85
CA MET A 1 22.56 -14.67 -12.15
C MET A 1 21.20 -14.58 -12.83
N ALA A 2 20.39 -15.65 -12.79
CA ALA A 2 19.04 -15.63 -13.34
C ALA A 2 18.04 -15.19 -12.25
N LEU A 3 17.06 -14.34 -12.60
CA LEU A 3 15.99 -13.92 -11.69
C LEU A 3 14.94 -15.01 -11.55
N SER A 4 14.43 -15.21 -10.33
CA SER A 4 13.36 -16.17 -10.07
C SER A 4 12.07 -15.82 -10.82
N THR A 5 11.40 -16.85 -11.34
CA THR A 5 10.07 -16.75 -11.95
C THR A 5 8.94 -17.13 -11.01
N GLN A 6 9.28 -17.59 -9.80
CA GLN A 6 8.30 -18.00 -8.78
C GLN A 6 7.69 -16.78 -8.08
N ARG A 7 6.38 -16.80 -7.91
CA ARG A 7 5.62 -15.77 -7.19
C ARG A 7 5.54 -16.10 -5.70
N VAL A 8 5.33 -15.08 -4.87
CA VAL A 8 5.21 -15.22 -3.42
C VAL A 8 3.77 -14.96 -2.99
N ILE A 9 3.24 -15.80 -2.11
CA ILE A 9 1.91 -15.63 -1.49
C ILE A 9 2.00 -14.53 -0.43
N SER A 10 1.10 -13.55 -0.45
CA SER A 10 0.98 -12.51 0.57
C SER A 10 0.15 -12.97 1.77
N SER A 11 0.11 -12.19 2.85
CA SER A 11 -0.89 -12.40 3.92
C SER A 11 -2.24 -11.74 3.63
N ILE A 12 -2.37 -11.01 2.53
CA ILE A 12 -3.49 -10.11 2.24
C ILE A 12 -4.65 -10.89 1.61
N PRO A 13 -5.82 -10.99 2.28
CA PRO A 13 -7.01 -11.62 1.72
C PRO A 13 -7.56 -10.87 0.50
N ARG A 14 -8.09 -11.62 -0.46
CA ARG A 14 -8.75 -11.09 -1.66
C ARG A 14 -10.26 -11.14 -1.48
N ALA A 15 -10.94 -10.03 -1.74
CA ALA A 15 -12.40 -10.02 -1.74
C ALA A 15 -12.97 -10.88 -2.87
N HIS A 16 -12.39 -10.75 -4.07
CA HIS A 16 -12.74 -11.56 -5.23
C HIS A 16 -11.68 -12.65 -5.41
N GLN A 17 -12.11 -13.92 -5.49
CA GLN A 17 -11.24 -15.08 -5.62
C GLN A 17 -11.24 -15.62 -7.07
N PRO A 18 -10.55 -14.98 -8.02
CA PRO A 18 -10.37 -15.60 -9.32
C PRO A 18 -9.55 -16.89 -9.13
N ASN A 19 -10.04 -18.00 -9.67
CA ASN A 19 -9.42 -19.32 -9.60
C ASN A 19 -9.23 -19.86 -8.17
N ASN A 20 -10.15 -19.57 -7.25
CA ASN A 20 -10.14 -20.05 -5.85
C ASN A 20 -8.84 -19.72 -5.08
N SER A 21 -8.15 -18.63 -5.44
CA SER A 21 -6.98 -18.15 -4.69
C SER A 21 -7.42 -17.11 -3.64
N PRO A 22 -7.38 -17.44 -2.33
CA PRO A 22 -7.90 -16.56 -1.30
C PRO A 22 -6.97 -15.38 -0.96
N LEU A 23 -5.70 -15.44 -1.38
CA LEU A 23 -4.65 -14.48 -1.01
C LEU A 23 -4.06 -13.79 -2.24
N TRP A 24 -3.65 -12.53 -2.09
CA TRP A 24 -2.91 -11.83 -3.13
C TRP A 24 -1.54 -12.49 -3.35
N MET A 25 -1.08 -12.43 -4.60
CA MET A 25 0.22 -12.98 -5.02
C MET A 25 1.12 -11.83 -5.44
N TYR A 26 2.29 -11.69 -4.81
CA TYR A 26 3.32 -10.77 -5.25
C TYR A 26 3.91 -11.20 -6.61
N PRO A 27 4.48 -10.27 -7.40
CA PRO A 27 5.18 -10.63 -8.62
C PRO A 27 6.43 -11.46 -8.29
N SER A 28 6.88 -12.26 -9.25
CA SER A 28 8.21 -12.86 -9.18
C SER A 28 9.31 -11.82 -9.40
N GLU A 29 10.57 -12.14 -9.06
CA GLU A 29 11.72 -11.26 -9.29
C GLU A 29 11.82 -10.83 -10.75
N GLN A 30 11.64 -11.77 -11.68
CA GLN A 30 11.66 -11.47 -13.12
C GLN A 30 10.51 -10.56 -13.52
N GLN A 31 9.29 -10.79 -13.02
CA GLN A 31 8.13 -9.93 -13.30
C GLN A 31 8.36 -8.50 -12.77
N PHE A 32 8.89 -8.39 -11.55
CA PHE A 32 9.21 -7.11 -10.91
C PHE A 32 10.30 -6.36 -11.69
N TYR A 33 11.39 -7.02 -12.05
CA TYR A 33 12.46 -6.43 -12.88
C TYR A 33 11.94 -5.96 -14.24
N ASN A 34 11.17 -6.80 -14.94
CA ASN A 34 10.56 -6.42 -16.21
C ASN A 34 9.62 -5.22 -16.08
N ALA A 35 8.90 -5.09 -14.95
CA ALA A 35 8.07 -3.93 -14.67
C ALA A 35 8.89 -2.65 -14.46
N MET A 36 10.03 -2.74 -13.77
CA MET A 36 10.96 -1.63 -13.61
C MET A 36 11.57 -1.18 -14.94
N LEU A 37 11.98 -2.13 -15.80
CA LEU A 37 12.48 -1.83 -17.13
C LEU A 37 11.46 -1.08 -17.99
N ARG A 38 10.18 -1.49 -17.96
CA ARG A 38 9.08 -0.77 -18.65
C ARG A 38 8.88 0.65 -18.12
N LYS A 39 9.20 0.90 -16.85
CA LYS A 39 9.16 2.23 -16.22
C LYS A 39 10.44 3.05 -16.45
N GLY A 40 11.42 2.51 -17.19
CA GLY A 40 12.68 3.18 -17.50
C GLY A 40 13.79 2.99 -16.45
N TYR A 41 13.55 2.22 -15.39
CA TYR A 41 14.53 1.94 -14.36
C TYR A 41 15.37 0.71 -14.72
N LYS A 42 16.70 0.80 -14.58
CA LYS A 42 17.65 -0.29 -14.88
C LYS A 42 18.51 -0.64 -13.65
N PRO A 43 17.90 -1.14 -12.55
CA PRO A 43 18.67 -1.51 -11.36
C PRO A 43 19.56 -2.75 -11.64
N PRO A 44 20.67 -2.93 -10.89
CA PRO A 44 21.48 -4.14 -10.98
C PRO A 44 20.64 -5.38 -10.69
N ILE A 45 20.81 -6.44 -11.48
CA ILE A 45 20.05 -7.70 -11.36
C ILE A 45 20.26 -8.32 -9.97
N GLU A 46 21.46 -8.16 -9.42
CA GLU A 46 21.89 -8.64 -8.11
C GLU A 46 21.08 -8.00 -6.96
N SER A 47 20.54 -6.79 -7.17
CA SER A 47 19.76 -6.06 -6.16
C SER A 47 18.28 -6.46 -6.13
N ILE A 48 17.77 -7.10 -7.19
CA ILE A 48 16.34 -7.38 -7.38
C ILE A 48 15.74 -8.22 -6.25
N PRO A 49 16.39 -9.29 -5.76
CA PRO A 49 15.83 -10.08 -4.68
C PRO A 49 15.57 -9.24 -3.42
N SER A 50 16.56 -8.44 -3.00
CA SER A 50 16.46 -7.59 -1.81
C SER A 50 15.42 -6.47 -1.97
N VAL A 51 15.40 -5.80 -3.14
CA VAL A 51 14.42 -4.73 -3.40
C VAL A 51 12.99 -5.28 -3.38
N LEU A 52 12.75 -6.43 -4.01
CA LEU A 52 11.43 -7.06 -4.02
C LEU A 52 11.02 -7.53 -2.62
N GLN A 53 11.94 -8.09 -1.83
CA GLN A 53 11.67 -8.45 -0.43
C GLN A 53 11.24 -7.24 0.40
N ILE A 54 11.95 -6.11 0.28
CA ILE A 54 11.59 -4.85 0.95
C ILE A 54 10.21 -4.38 0.48
N HIS A 55 9.94 -4.40 -0.83
CA HIS A 55 8.63 -3.99 -1.36
C HIS A 55 7.49 -4.86 -0.80
N ASN A 56 7.67 -6.18 -0.76
CA ASN A 56 6.67 -7.08 -0.18
C ASN A 56 6.46 -6.78 1.31
N ALA A 57 7.53 -6.59 2.09
CA ALA A 57 7.43 -6.25 3.50
C ALA A 57 6.70 -4.91 3.74
N VAL A 58 6.91 -3.92 2.86
CA VAL A 58 6.21 -2.63 2.89
C VAL A 58 4.70 -2.80 2.62
N ASN A 59 4.34 -3.66 1.66
CA ASN A 59 2.94 -3.99 1.40
C ASN A 59 2.28 -4.66 2.61
N GLU A 60 2.95 -5.64 3.23
CA GLU A 60 2.45 -6.32 4.43
C GLU A 60 2.26 -5.33 5.60
N ARG A 61 3.22 -4.42 5.83
CA ARG A 61 3.09 -3.39 6.87
C ARG A 61 1.95 -2.42 6.58
N SER A 62 1.76 -2.07 5.31
CA SER A 62 0.65 -1.20 4.88
C SER A 62 -0.69 -1.87 5.15
N TRP A 63 -0.79 -3.17 4.85
CA TRP A 63 -1.98 -3.97 5.12
C TRP A 63 -2.32 -4.02 6.61
N LEU A 64 -1.34 -4.25 7.48
CA LEU A 64 -1.55 -4.24 8.94
C LEU A 64 -2.17 -2.93 9.44
N GLN A 65 -1.76 -1.78 8.88
CA GLN A 65 -2.36 -0.50 9.23
C GLN A 65 -3.80 -0.39 8.72
N VAL A 66 -4.10 -0.85 7.51
CA VAL A 66 -5.48 -0.92 7.00
C VAL A 66 -6.34 -1.81 7.90
N CYS A 67 -5.85 -2.98 8.30
CA CYS A 67 -6.56 -3.86 9.24
C CYS A 67 -6.84 -3.18 10.58
N LYS A 68 -5.92 -2.36 11.07
CA LYS A 68 -6.13 -1.58 12.30
C LYS A 68 -7.30 -0.61 12.12
N TRP A 69 -7.33 0.14 11.02
CA TRP A 69 -8.45 1.05 10.72
C TRP A 69 -9.78 0.31 10.62
N GLU A 70 -9.81 -0.79 9.87
CA GLU A 70 -10.99 -1.63 9.67
C GLU A 70 -11.53 -2.18 10.99
N LYS A 71 -10.66 -2.67 11.86
CA LYS A 71 -11.04 -3.20 13.17
C LYS A 71 -11.60 -2.11 14.10
N GLU A 72 -10.92 -0.97 14.19
CA GLU A 72 -11.25 0.05 15.19
C GLU A 72 -12.45 0.92 14.78
N LEU A 73 -12.71 1.10 13.48
CA LEU A 73 -13.81 1.95 13.00
C LEU A 73 -15.02 1.20 12.46
N HIS A 74 -14.83 -0.02 11.96
CA HIS A 74 -15.87 -0.77 11.26
C HIS A 74 -16.13 -2.14 11.88
N ASP A 75 -15.51 -2.44 13.03
CA ASP A 75 -15.54 -3.75 13.70
C ASP A 75 -15.22 -4.92 12.74
N ASN A 76 -14.42 -4.64 11.70
CA ASN A 76 -14.09 -5.61 10.67
C ASN A 76 -12.81 -6.35 11.02
N ALA A 77 -12.97 -7.56 11.57
CA ALA A 77 -11.87 -8.41 12.01
C ALA A 77 -11.16 -9.18 10.88
N ASP A 78 -11.80 -9.35 9.72
CA ASP A 78 -11.26 -10.07 8.55
C ASP A 78 -11.43 -9.25 7.26
N PRO A 79 -10.75 -8.09 7.16
CA PRO A 79 -10.88 -7.24 5.99
C PRO A 79 -10.32 -7.93 4.75
N LYS A 80 -10.94 -7.67 3.60
CA LYS A 80 -10.51 -8.23 2.31
C LYS A 80 -10.22 -7.13 1.31
N LEU A 81 -9.06 -7.22 0.67
CA LEU A 81 -8.65 -6.24 -0.32
C LEU A 81 -9.33 -6.55 -1.67
N VAL A 82 -10.13 -5.60 -2.14
CA VAL A 82 -10.83 -5.64 -3.44
C VAL A 82 -9.84 -5.35 -4.57
N LYS A 83 -9.11 -4.23 -4.46
CA LYS A 83 -8.14 -3.78 -5.45
C LYS A 83 -7.17 -2.76 -4.84
N PHE A 84 -6.07 -2.53 -5.52
CA PHE A 84 -5.15 -1.42 -5.24
C PHE A 84 -4.82 -0.67 -6.53
N VAL A 85 -4.53 0.62 -6.42
CA VAL A 85 -4.22 1.50 -7.54
C VAL A 85 -3.02 2.37 -7.18
N GLY A 86 -1.95 2.30 -7.96
CA GLY A 86 -0.81 3.21 -7.82
C GLY A 86 -1.14 4.59 -8.38
N ARG A 87 -0.85 5.64 -7.62
CA ARG A 87 -1.06 7.05 -8.00
C ARG A 87 0.20 7.90 -7.75
N PRO A 88 1.37 7.51 -8.30
CA PRO A 88 2.67 8.13 -7.97
C PRO A 88 2.80 9.61 -8.39
N LYS A 89 1.87 10.13 -9.19
CA LYS A 89 1.85 11.53 -9.64
C LYS A 89 0.82 12.40 -8.89
N ASP A 90 0.00 11.79 -8.04
CA ASP A 90 -1.13 12.47 -7.43
C ASP A 90 -0.87 12.69 -5.93
N LEU A 91 -0.71 13.94 -5.50
CA LEU A 91 -0.65 14.24 -4.07
C LEU A 91 -2.02 14.01 -3.41
N SER A 92 -2.00 13.42 -2.22
CA SER A 92 -3.19 13.38 -1.36
C SER A 92 -3.49 14.79 -0.80
N PRO A 93 -4.73 15.10 -0.37
CA PRO A 93 -5.04 16.41 0.21
C PRO A 93 -4.13 16.77 1.41
N LYS A 94 -3.81 15.79 2.26
CA LYS A 94 -2.88 15.95 3.39
C LYS A 94 -1.45 16.22 2.90
N ALA A 95 -0.97 15.44 1.93
CA ALA A 95 0.38 15.63 1.38
C ALA A 95 0.51 16.99 0.68
N TRP A 96 -0.51 17.42 -0.06
CA TRP A 96 -0.56 18.73 -0.69
C TRP A 96 -0.51 19.85 0.35
N TRP A 97 -1.34 19.79 1.40
CA TRP A 97 -1.31 20.80 2.46
C TRP A 97 0.06 20.85 3.16
N ASN A 98 0.58 19.69 3.54
CA ASN A 98 1.86 19.61 4.23
C ASN A 98 3.02 20.11 3.37
N SER A 99 3.07 19.77 2.07
CA SER A 99 4.15 20.22 1.19
C SER A 99 4.04 21.69 0.80
N ARG A 100 2.82 22.20 0.58
CA ARG A 100 2.60 23.57 0.09
C ARG A 100 2.51 24.62 1.19
N VAL A 101 2.02 24.24 2.37
CA VAL A 101 1.83 25.17 3.49
C VAL A 101 2.90 24.99 4.56
N LEU A 102 3.19 23.74 4.94
CA LEU A 102 4.17 23.43 5.99
C LEU A 102 5.58 23.18 5.44
N MET A 103 5.77 23.26 4.12
CA MET A 103 7.05 23.06 3.43
C MET A 103 7.75 21.74 3.79
N THR A 104 6.98 20.67 4.03
CA THR A 104 7.52 19.34 4.30
C THR A 104 7.78 18.56 3.01
N GLN A 105 8.57 17.49 3.10
CA GLN A 105 8.84 16.58 1.98
C GLN A 105 7.55 15.90 1.47
N GLU A 106 7.39 15.82 0.15
CA GLU A 106 6.31 15.09 -0.52
C GLU A 106 6.55 13.57 -0.45
N PRO A 107 5.48 12.75 -0.47
CA PRO A 107 5.66 11.31 -0.59
C PRO A 107 6.29 10.97 -1.94
N PHE A 108 7.21 10.00 -1.95
CA PHE A 108 7.83 9.55 -3.20
C PHE A 108 6.93 8.58 -3.97
N ASP A 109 5.93 7.99 -3.31
CA ASP A 109 4.94 7.13 -3.93
C ASP A 109 3.61 7.19 -3.16
N ARG A 110 2.51 6.90 -3.87
CA ARG A 110 1.17 6.85 -3.30
C ARG A 110 0.39 5.70 -3.88
N HIS A 111 -0.33 5.00 -3.01
CA HIS A 111 -1.27 3.96 -3.38
C HIS A 111 -2.64 4.19 -2.76
N ASP A 112 -3.68 3.82 -3.50
CA ASP A 112 -5.04 3.79 -3.00
C ASP A 112 -5.52 2.33 -2.94
N TRP A 113 -5.91 1.88 -1.76
CA TRP A 113 -6.37 0.50 -1.50
C TRP A 113 -7.86 0.52 -1.23
N TYR A 114 -8.57 -0.49 -1.73
CA TYR A 114 -10.02 -0.59 -1.62
C TYR A 114 -10.36 -1.86 -0.87
N VAL A 115 -11.01 -1.73 0.28
CA VAL A 115 -11.40 -2.82 1.16
C VAL A 115 -12.90 -3.07 1.01
N GLU A 116 -13.27 -4.35 1.02
CA GLU A 116 -14.64 -4.82 1.00
C GLU A 116 -15.46 -4.18 2.13
N ASP A 117 -16.64 -3.66 1.79
CA ASP A 117 -17.62 -3.27 2.78
C ASP A 117 -18.44 -4.49 3.22
N LEU A 118 -18.50 -4.75 4.52
CA LEU A 118 -19.23 -5.88 5.10
C LEU A 118 -20.74 -5.74 4.91
N GLU A 119 -21.24 -4.50 4.80
CA GLU A 119 -22.66 -4.22 4.56
C GLU A 119 -23.04 -4.27 3.06
N GLY A 120 -22.07 -4.59 2.19
CA GLY A 120 -22.28 -4.69 0.74
C GLY A 120 -22.36 -3.34 0.02
N GLY A 121 -21.92 -2.26 0.66
CA GLY A 121 -21.77 -0.95 0.04
C GLY A 121 -20.54 -0.83 -0.85
N GLU A 122 -20.24 0.40 -1.25
CA GLU A 122 -19.05 0.71 -2.05
C GLU A 122 -17.77 0.41 -1.25
N PRO A 123 -16.72 -0.16 -1.88
CA PRO A 123 -15.48 -0.47 -1.19
C PRO A 123 -14.86 0.75 -0.51
N ARG A 124 -14.52 0.62 0.78
CA ARG A 124 -13.83 1.66 1.54
C ARG A 124 -12.45 1.90 0.98
N ARG A 125 -12.14 3.17 0.70
CA ARG A 125 -10.86 3.57 0.12
C ARG A 125 -9.91 4.09 1.19
N TYR A 126 -8.70 3.54 1.20
CA TYR A 126 -7.57 3.98 1.99
C TYR A 126 -6.53 4.64 1.10
N VAL A 127 -6.00 5.77 1.54
CA VAL A 127 -4.84 6.44 0.92
C VAL A 127 -3.60 6.06 1.72
N ILE A 128 -2.57 5.65 1.00
CA ILE A 128 -1.29 5.22 1.55
C ILE A 128 -0.18 6.05 0.90
N ASP A 129 0.39 6.97 1.66
CA ASP A 129 1.51 7.79 1.23
C ASP A 129 2.82 7.22 1.80
N PHE A 130 3.82 7.05 0.93
CA PHE A 130 5.15 6.56 1.30
C PHE A 130 6.16 7.70 1.29
N TYR A 131 6.82 7.91 2.43
CA TYR A 131 7.83 8.96 2.62
C TYR A 131 9.18 8.34 2.93
N GLU A 132 10.25 9.01 2.49
CA GLU A 132 11.60 8.62 2.87
C GLU A 132 11.77 8.68 4.39
N GLY A 133 12.35 7.63 4.97
CA GLY A 133 12.56 7.56 6.41
C GLY A 133 13.73 8.45 6.82
N LYS A 134 13.54 9.28 7.84
CA LYS A 134 14.68 9.87 8.58
C LYS A 134 15.23 8.77 9.49
N GLU A 135 16.26 8.06 9.06
CA GLU A 135 16.86 6.95 9.81
C GLU A 135 17.12 7.30 11.29
N LYS A 136 16.61 6.48 12.22
CA LYS A 136 17.29 6.05 13.47
C LYS A 136 16.75 4.68 13.94
N SER A 137 17.57 3.64 13.72
CA SER A 137 17.54 2.27 14.27
C SER A 137 16.50 1.27 13.72
N GLY A 138 17.01 0.16 13.15
CA GLY A 138 16.41 -1.18 13.10
C GLY A 138 15.15 -1.42 12.27
N GLY A 139 14.42 -0.38 11.84
CA GLY A 139 13.17 -0.49 11.08
C GLY A 139 13.30 -0.32 9.57
N LEU A 140 12.19 -0.50 8.84
CA LEU A 140 12.10 -0.16 7.41
C LEU A 140 12.52 1.30 7.19
N PRO A 141 13.35 1.61 6.18
CA PRO A 141 13.91 2.95 5.93
C PRO A 141 12.88 3.92 5.32
N MET A 142 11.60 3.78 5.65
CA MET A 142 10.52 4.61 5.15
C MET A 142 9.41 4.77 6.19
N TYR A 143 8.74 5.92 6.11
CA TYR A 143 7.53 6.21 6.86
C TYR A 143 6.31 5.96 5.96
N ILE A 144 5.32 5.23 6.48
CA ILE A 144 4.10 4.86 5.77
C ILE A 144 2.92 5.52 6.49
N ASP A 145 2.20 6.38 5.79
CA ASP A 145 1.02 7.08 6.30
C ASP A 145 -0.24 6.49 5.65
N VAL A 146 -0.91 5.58 6.37
CA VAL A 146 -2.17 4.94 5.95
C VAL A 146 -3.35 5.62 6.63
N ARG A 147 -4.37 5.98 5.86
CA ARG A 147 -5.60 6.59 6.37
C ARG A 147 -6.80 6.40 5.44
N PRO A 148 -8.05 6.47 5.95
CA PRO A 148 -9.24 6.55 5.11
C PRO A 148 -9.13 7.69 4.08
N ALA A 149 -9.77 7.59 2.91
CA ALA A 149 -9.81 8.69 1.94
C ALA A 149 -10.70 9.85 2.43
N LEU A 150 -10.67 11.00 1.75
CA LEU A 150 -11.60 12.14 2.02
C LEU A 150 -12.55 12.30 0.84
N ASP A 151 -13.17 11.20 0.41
CA ASP A 151 -14.14 11.19 -0.68
C ASP A 151 -15.58 10.98 -0.21
N SER A 152 -15.81 10.72 1.08
CA SER A 152 -17.15 10.66 1.68
C SER A 152 -17.20 11.32 3.07
N PRO A 153 -18.40 11.72 3.55
CA PRO A 153 -18.59 12.19 4.92
C PRO A 153 -18.19 11.15 5.97
N SER A 154 -18.48 9.86 5.74
CA SER A 154 -18.08 8.78 6.66
C SER A 154 -16.56 8.70 6.77
N ALA A 155 -15.84 8.72 5.65
CA ALA A 155 -14.38 8.63 5.65
C ALA A 155 -13.72 9.89 6.27
N ALA A 156 -14.39 11.04 6.22
CA ALA A 156 -13.95 12.23 6.95
C ALA A 156 -14.10 12.08 8.47
N VAL A 157 -15.21 11.51 8.95
CA VAL A 157 -15.42 11.19 10.37
C VAL A 157 -14.39 10.16 10.82
N ASP A 158 -14.20 9.09 10.04
CA ASP A 158 -13.22 8.04 10.30
C ASP A 158 -11.83 8.61 10.57
N ARG A 159 -11.39 9.58 9.75
CA ARG A 159 -10.10 10.25 9.96
C ARG A 159 -10.00 10.95 11.31
N VAL A 160 -11.05 11.63 11.77
CA VAL A 160 -11.02 12.44 12.99
C VAL A 160 -11.07 11.56 14.25
N THR A 161 -11.74 10.41 14.18
CA THR A 161 -11.96 9.51 15.34
C THR A 161 -10.67 8.88 15.89
N MET A 162 -9.62 8.73 15.06
CA MET A 162 -8.34 8.12 15.46
C MET A 162 -7.21 9.10 15.81
N PHE A 163 -7.48 10.41 15.88
CA PHE A 163 -6.48 11.42 16.29
C PHE A 163 -6.58 11.79 17.77
#